data_AF-A0A015YQ20-F1
#
_entry.id   AF-A0A015YQ20-F1
#
_cell.length_a   1.000
_cell.length_b   1.000
_cell.length_c   1.000
_cell.angle_alpha   90.00
_cell.angle_beta   90.00
_cell.angle_gamma   90.00
#
_symmetry.space_group_name_H-M   'P 1'
#
loop_
_entity.id
_entity.type
_entity.pdbx_description
1 polymer ?
#
loop_
_entity_poly.entity_id
_entity_poly.type
_entity_poly.pdbx_seq_one_letter_code
_entity_poly.pdbx_strand_id
1 'polypeptide(L)'
;MDALLDKISLRETFKSFLPAFYLILFIIPLIKQINLCEFAWDKSLDIYSISLLVIFTASFGILISSIDMPKQFYLFKKILPTTTLIDELQYINKSNIYNSYFDFYNNDISSENKSITEKYTNYYHYCFNMVIISLLLLVLYLWKDNNSFFQSYAFPISIILIISIIGVFALLYGKGKIKNRFDRLLEMYKESNYYNQLRRE
;
A
#
# COMPACT_ATOMS: atom_id res chain seq x y z
N MET A 1 -16.13 4.51 21.15
CA MET A 1 -14.88 5.14 20.70
C MET A 1 -13.75 4.11 20.68
N ASP A 2 -13.68 3.24 21.68
CA ASP A 2 -12.73 2.12 21.75
C ASP A 2 -12.85 1.13 20.58
N ALA A 3 -14.06 0.78 20.14
CA ALA A 3 -14.26 -0.10 18.97
C ALA A 3 -13.91 0.54 17.61
N LEU A 4 -13.75 1.87 17.56
CA LEU A 4 -13.37 2.62 16.35
C LEU A 4 -11.85 2.83 16.30
N LEU A 5 -11.21 2.94 17.47
CA LEU A 5 -9.76 2.96 17.65
C LEU A 5 -9.14 1.56 17.54
N ASP A 6 -9.80 0.51 18.02
CA ASP A 6 -9.35 -0.89 17.83
C ASP A 6 -9.40 -1.33 16.36
N LYS A 7 -10.23 -0.68 15.55
CA LYS A 7 -10.37 -0.95 14.10
C LYS A 7 -9.45 -0.13 13.21
N ILE A 8 -8.87 0.97 13.69
CA ILE A 8 -7.64 1.49 13.09
C ILE A 8 -6.54 0.52 13.54
N SER A 9 -6.57 -0.68 12.96
CA SER A 9 -5.62 -1.72 13.32
C SER A 9 -4.24 -1.12 13.15
N LEU A 10 -3.36 -1.32 14.13
CA LEU A 10 -1.95 -0.90 14.09
C LEU A 10 -1.34 -1.12 12.68
N ARG A 11 -1.78 -2.19 12.00
CA ARG A 11 -1.45 -2.60 10.63
C ARG A 11 -1.90 -1.62 9.54
N GLU A 12 -3.10 -1.04 9.61
CA GLU A 12 -3.55 0.00 8.68
C GLU A 12 -2.71 1.27 8.84
N THR A 13 -2.38 1.63 10.08
CA THR A 13 -1.45 2.72 10.38
C THR A 13 -0.08 2.43 9.76
N PHE A 14 0.47 1.23 9.89
CA PHE A 14 1.76 0.88 9.27
C PHE A 14 1.76 0.93 7.73
N LYS A 15 0.64 0.60 7.06
CA LYS A 15 0.53 0.56 5.59
C LYS A 15 0.75 1.94 4.94
N SER A 16 0.34 3.02 5.60
CA SER A 16 0.36 4.38 5.03
C SER A 16 1.20 5.37 5.84
N PHE A 17 1.22 5.24 7.17
CA PHE A 17 1.93 6.16 8.06
C PHE A 17 3.45 6.01 7.96
N LEU A 18 3.96 4.77 7.91
CA LEU A 18 5.42 4.54 7.83
C LEU A 18 6.01 5.03 6.49
N PRO A 19 5.36 4.77 5.33
CA PRO A 19 5.76 5.41 4.07
C PRO A 19 5.68 6.94 4.10
N ALA A 20 4.64 7.52 4.71
CA ALA A 20 4.52 8.98 4.86
C ALA A 20 5.63 9.57 5.75
N PHE A 21 5.95 8.89 6.85
CA PHE A 21 7.02 9.30 7.76
C PHE A 21 8.37 9.26 7.04
N TYR A 22 8.62 8.19 6.28
CA TYR A 22 9.79 8.06 5.43
C TYR A 22 9.88 9.19 4.38
N LEU A 23 8.79 9.50 3.68
CA LEU A 23 8.74 10.62 2.73
C LEU A 23 9.19 11.93 3.39
N ILE A 24 8.61 12.25 4.55
CA ILE A 24 8.86 13.54 5.21
C ILE A 24 10.29 13.63 5.72
N LEU A 25 10.81 12.56 6.33
CA LEU A 25 12.20 12.51 6.79
C LEU A 25 13.20 12.86 5.68
N PHE A 26 12.96 12.37 4.47
CA PHE A 26 13.84 12.60 3.33
C PHE A 26 13.45 13.85 2.52
N ILE A 27 12.29 14.47 2.72
CA ILE A 27 11.97 15.76 2.11
C ILE A 27 12.55 16.94 2.92
N ILE A 28 12.69 16.82 4.24
CA ILE A 28 13.18 17.92 5.11
C ILE A 28 14.51 18.53 4.62
N PRO A 29 15.56 17.75 4.27
CA PRO A 29 16.81 18.32 3.77
C PRO A 29 16.64 19.09 2.45
N LEU A 30 15.68 18.69 1.61
CA LEU A 30 15.37 19.39 0.35
C LEU A 30 14.71 20.74 0.64
N ILE A 31 13.73 20.78 1.55
CA ILE A 31 13.00 22.00 1.93
C ILE A 31 13.93 23.03 2.57
N LYS A 32 14.79 22.62 3.50
CA LYS A 32 15.74 23.52 4.20
C LYS A 32 16.57 24.38 3.24
N GLN A 33 16.92 23.83 2.08
CA GLN A 33 17.75 24.52 1.10
C GLN A 33 17.00 25.42 0.12
N ILE A 34 15.68 25.33 0.02
CA ILE A 34 14.89 26.21 -0.87
C ILE A 34 14.58 27.54 -0.15
N ASN A 35 15.10 27.77 1.07
CA ASN A 35 14.81 28.93 1.93
C ASN A 35 13.31 29.20 2.16
N LEU A 36 12.42 28.25 1.81
CA LEU A 36 10.98 28.36 2.00
C LEU A 36 10.58 28.24 3.48
N CYS A 37 11.44 27.65 4.32
CA CYS A 37 11.20 27.43 5.75
C CYS A 37 12.49 27.58 6.57
N GLU A 38 13.08 28.77 6.61
CA GLU A 38 14.05 29.12 7.68
C GLU A 38 13.40 29.03 9.09
N PHE A 39 12.06 28.98 9.15
CA PHE A 39 11.30 29.26 10.37
C PHE A 39 11.02 28.10 11.33
N ALA A 40 11.31 26.83 10.99
CA ALA A 40 10.81 25.71 11.81
C ALA A 40 11.81 24.57 12.11
N TRP A 41 13.04 24.62 11.59
CA TRP A 41 13.93 23.46 11.66
C TRP A 41 15.38 23.79 12.02
N ASP A 42 15.67 25.05 12.38
CA ASP A 42 17.04 25.55 12.59
C ASP A 42 17.45 25.70 14.06
N LYS A 43 16.49 25.48 14.98
CA LYS A 43 16.79 25.31 16.40
C LYS A 43 16.37 23.89 16.81
N SER A 44 16.80 23.46 17.99
CA SER A 44 16.55 22.18 18.64
C SER A 44 15.21 21.52 18.30
N LEU A 45 15.10 20.20 18.48
CA LEU A 45 13.88 19.41 18.33
C LEU A 45 12.76 19.94 19.25
N ASP A 46 12.21 21.11 18.93
CA ASP A 46 11.25 21.84 19.73
C ASP A 46 9.89 21.20 19.48
N ILE A 47 9.01 21.29 20.49
CA ILE A 47 7.68 20.68 20.45
C ILE A 47 6.93 21.08 19.16
N TYR A 48 7.10 22.31 18.68
CA TYR A 48 6.51 22.79 17.43
C TYR A 48 6.97 22.03 16.18
N SER A 49 8.26 21.73 16.04
CA SER A 49 8.79 20.98 14.90
C SER A 49 8.33 19.52 14.94
N ILE A 50 8.23 18.93 16.14
CA ILE A 50 7.67 17.59 16.33
C ILE A 50 6.17 17.57 15.98
N SER A 51 5.39 18.54 16.46
CA SER A 51 3.97 18.65 16.15
C SER A 51 3.72 18.80 14.64
N LEU A 52 4.51 19.64 13.96
CA LEU A 52 4.44 19.77 12.50
C LEU A 52 4.79 18.46 11.78
N LEU A 53 5.85 17.76 12.22
CA LEU A 53 6.22 16.46 11.68
C LEU A 53 5.06 15.44 11.80
N VAL A 54 4.41 15.36 12.95
CA VAL A 54 3.27 14.48 13.19
C VAL A 54 2.09 14.85 12.28
N ILE A 55 1.75 16.14 12.19
CA ILE A 55 0.64 16.62 11.35
C ILE A 55 0.91 16.28 9.88
N PHE A 56 2.09 16.62 9.35
CA PHE A 56 2.42 16.30 7.96
C PHE A 56 2.41 14.79 7.73
N THR A 57 2.93 13.99 8.65
CA THR A 57 2.94 12.52 8.52
C THR A 57 1.53 11.97 8.45
N ALA A 58 0.64 12.45 9.31
CA ALA A 58 -0.76 12.06 9.26
C ALA A 58 -1.42 12.49 7.93
N SER A 59 -1.23 13.73 7.49
CA SER A 59 -1.81 14.26 6.25
C SER A 59 -1.33 13.49 5.01
N PHE A 60 -0.03 13.26 4.87
CA PHE A 60 0.51 12.47 3.77
C PHE A 60 0.13 10.99 3.88
N GLY A 61 0.00 10.44 5.09
CA GLY A 61 -0.51 9.09 5.31
C GLY A 61 -1.94 8.92 4.79
N ILE A 62 -2.82 9.89 5.06
CA ILE A 62 -4.20 9.91 4.52
C ILE A 62 -4.18 10.03 3.00
N LEU A 63 -3.31 10.88 2.44
CA LEU A 63 -3.19 11.03 1.00
C LEU A 63 -2.75 9.72 0.33
N ILE A 64 -1.72 9.05 0.86
CA ILE A 64 -1.24 7.76 0.35
C ILE A 64 -2.34 6.68 0.45
N SER A 65 -3.10 6.64 1.55
CA SER A 65 -4.18 5.66 1.70
C SER A 65 -5.35 5.93 0.75
N SER A 66 -5.63 7.19 0.40
CA SER A 66 -6.74 7.58 -0.47
C SER A 66 -6.57 7.17 -1.93
N ILE A 67 -5.34 7.13 -2.45
CA ILE A 67 -5.09 6.84 -3.89
C ILE A 67 -5.07 5.33 -4.16
N ASP A 68 -4.78 4.51 -3.14
CA ASP A 68 -4.65 3.05 -3.21
C ASP A 68 -3.83 2.59 -4.44
N MET A 69 -2.66 3.21 -4.62
CA MET A 69 -1.72 2.95 -5.73
C MET A 69 -1.49 1.46 -6.05
N PRO A 70 -1.38 0.56 -5.07
CA PRO A 70 -1.14 -0.85 -5.36
C PRO A 70 -2.27 -1.52 -6.15
N LYS A 71 -3.53 -1.09 -6.00
CA LYS A 71 -4.66 -1.59 -6.81
C LYS A 71 -4.64 -1.09 -8.25
N GLN A 72 -4.02 0.06 -8.49
CA GLN A 72 -3.87 0.63 -9.83
C GLN A 72 -2.74 -0.06 -10.61
N PHE A 73 -1.82 -0.73 -9.89
CA PHE A 73 -0.71 -1.45 -10.51
C PHE A 73 -1.19 -2.70 -11.25
N TYR A 74 -0.87 -2.77 -12.55
CA TYR A 74 -1.37 -3.80 -13.45
C TYR A 74 -1.14 -5.24 -12.96
N LEU A 75 0.06 -5.55 -12.44
CA LEU A 75 0.39 -6.90 -11.99
C LEU A 75 -0.47 -7.35 -10.80
N PHE A 76 -0.74 -6.45 -9.85
CA PHE A 76 -1.60 -6.77 -8.71
C PHE A 76 -3.07 -6.85 -9.13
N LYS A 77 -3.52 -5.94 -9.98
CA LYS A 77 -4.89 -5.96 -10.51
C LYS A 77 -5.20 -7.29 -11.21
N LYS A 78 -4.27 -7.80 -12.03
CA LYS A 78 -4.45 -9.05 -12.78
C LYS A 78 -4.61 -10.29 -11.90
N ILE A 79 -4.08 -10.30 -10.68
CA ILE A 79 -4.20 -11.45 -9.77
C ILE A 79 -5.43 -11.38 -8.87
N LEU A 80 -6.19 -10.28 -8.89
CA LEU A 80 -7.39 -10.15 -8.08
C LEU A 80 -8.47 -11.14 -8.56
N PRO A 81 -9.08 -11.93 -7.66
CA PRO A 81 -10.12 -12.90 -8.03
C PRO A 81 -11.26 -12.29 -8.84
N THR A 82 -11.68 -11.08 -8.47
CA THR A 82 -12.74 -10.35 -9.17
C THR A 82 -12.33 -9.90 -10.56
N THR A 83 -11.06 -9.59 -10.80
CA THR A 83 -10.58 -9.25 -12.16
C THR A 83 -10.60 -10.50 -13.05
N THR A 84 -10.12 -11.63 -12.54
CA THR A 84 -10.20 -12.91 -13.25
C THR A 84 -11.65 -13.30 -13.57
N LEU A 85 -12.57 -13.15 -12.61
CA LEU A 85 -13.98 -13.45 -12.83
C LEU A 85 -14.65 -12.52 -13.84
N ILE A 86 -14.32 -11.23 -13.85
CA ILE A 86 -14.81 -10.27 -14.85
C ILE A 86 -14.32 -10.65 -16.25
N ASP A 87 -13.07 -11.09 -16.37
CA ASP A 87 -12.49 -11.52 -17.65
C ASP A 87 -13.11 -12.83 -18.14
N GLU A 88 -13.49 -13.76 -17.24
CA GLU A 88 -14.14 -15.03 -17.56
C GLU A 88 -15.65 -14.89 -17.83
N LEU A 89 -16.35 -14.07 -17.06
CA LEU A 89 -17.81 -13.89 -17.08
C LEU A 89 -18.20 -12.55 -17.71
N GLN A 90 -17.65 -12.27 -18.90
CA GLN A 90 -17.84 -10.98 -19.59
C GLN A 90 -19.30 -10.63 -19.89
N TYR A 91 -20.18 -11.62 -19.90
CA TYR A 91 -21.61 -11.49 -20.13
C TYR A 91 -22.40 -11.06 -18.89
N ILE A 92 -21.81 -11.13 -17.70
CA ILE A 92 -22.45 -10.76 -16.43
C ILE A 92 -22.03 -9.35 -16.03
N ASN A 93 -22.95 -8.58 -15.44
CA ASN A 93 -22.63 -7.26 -14.92
C ASN A 93 -21.56 -7.35 -13.81
N LYS A 94 -20.53 -6.52 -13.92
CA LYS A 94 -19.42 -6.44 -12.96
C LYS A 94 -19.90 -6.28 -11.52
N SER A 95 -20.97 -5.51 -11.29
CA SER A 95 -21.54 -5.33 -9.94
C SER A 95 -21.99 -6.66 -9.32
N ASN A 96 -22.61 -7.54 -10.10
CA ASN A 96 -23.12 -8.82 -9.61
C ASN A 96 -21.97 -9.77 -9.30
N ILE A 97 -20.92 -9.75 -10.13
CA ILE A 97 -19.67 -10.50 -9.88
C ILE A 97 -19.04 -10.03 -8.55
N TYR A 98 -18.93 -8.72 -8.34
CA TYR A 98 -18.39 -8.19 -7.09
C TYR A 98 -19.22 -8.61 -5.89
N ASN A 99 -20.54 -8.40 -5.92
CA ASN A 99 -21.44 -8.73 -4.82
C ASN A 99 -21.38 -10.22 -4.48
N SER A 100 -21.56 -11.09 -5.48
CA SER A 100 -21.52 -12.55 -5.30
C SER A 100 -20.20 -13.03 -4.71
N TYR A 101 -19.07 -12.51 -5.22
CA TYR A 101 -17.75 -12.88 -4.70
C TYR A 101 -17.54 -12.40 -3.25
N PHE A 102 -17.94 -11.16 -2.93
CA PHE A 102 -17.76 -10.63 -1.58
C PHE A 102 -18.73 -11.23 -0.57
N ASP A 103 -19.93 -11.63 -0.97
CA ASP A 103 -20.86 -12.38 -0.12
C ASP A 103 -20.26 -13.74 0.25
N PHE A 104 -19.74 -14.48 -0.74
CA PHE A 104 -18.97 -15.70 -0.50
C PHE A 104 -17.77 -15.45 0.43
N TYR A 105 -16.96 -14.43 0.13
CA TYR A 105 -15.78 -14.13 0.93
C TYR A 105 -16.16 -13.82 2.38
N ASN A 106 -17.23 -13.06 2.60
CA ASN A 106 -17.65 -12.66 3.94
C ASN A 106 -18.33 -13.77 4.72
N ASN A 107 -19.11 -14.64 4.08
CA ASN A 107 -19.92 -15.64 4.78
C ASN A 107 -19.20 -16.99 4.92
N ASP A 108 -18.46 -17.44 3.91
CA ASP A 108 -17.98 -18.82 3.84
C ASP A 108 -16.48 -18.96 4.16
N ILE A 109 -15.69 -17.89 4.02
CA ILE A 109 -14.26 -17.93 4.33
C ILE A 109 -14.02 -17.73 5.83
N SER A 110 -13.23 -18.64 6.41
CA SER A 110 -12.84 -18.57 7.82
C SER A 110 -12.10 -17.28 8.18
N SER A 111 -12.33 -16.79 9.39
CA SER A 111 -11.70 -15.57 9.93
C SER A 111 -10.17 -15.64 9.89
N GLU A 112 -9.59 -16.81 10.12
CA GLU A 112 -8.16 -17.03 10.01
C GLU A 112 -7.64 -16.81 8.58
N ASN A 113 -8.32 -17.37 7.58
CA ASN A 113 -7.91 -17.20 6.18
C ASN A 113 -8.06 -15.74 5.72
N LYS A 114 -9.10 -15.02 6.19
CA LYS A 114 -9.26 -13.58 5.96
C LYS A 114 -8.10 -12.79 6.55
N SER A 115 -7.82 -12.99 7.83
CA SER A 115 -6.76 -12.29 8.57
C SER A 115 -5.37 -12.46 7.93
N ILE A 116 -5.06 -13.66 7.44
CA ILE A 116 -3.79 -13.92 6.77
C ILE A 116 -3.75 -13.26 5.37
N THR A 117 -4.86 -13.30 4.63
CA THR A 117 -4.95 -12.66 3.31
C THR A 117 -4.80 -11.14 3.42
N GLU A 118 -5.48 -10.54 4.40
CA GLU A 118 -5.34 -9.12 4.75
C GLU A 118 -3.92 -8.78 5.21
N LYS A 119 -3.27 -9.65 5.99
CA LYS A 119 -1.87 -9.46 6.42
C LYS A 119 -0.93 -9.29 5.24
N TYR A 120 -0.95 -10.23 4.31
CA TYR A 120 -0.07 -10.19 3.16
C TYR A 120 -0.40 -9.06 2.21
N THR A 121 -1.70 -8.80 2.00
CA THR A 121 -2.15 -7.67 1.20
C THR A 121 -1.67 -6.35 1.79
N ASN A 122 -1.75 -6.15 3.11
CA ASN A 122 -1.29 -4.92 3.76
C ASN A 122 0.23 -4.75 3.67
N TYR A 123 1.00 -5.81 3.88
CA TYR A 123 2.46 -5.76 3.67
C TYR A 123 2.83 -5.45 2.22
N TYR A 124 2.07 -5.98 1.26
CA TYR A 124 2.30 -5.67 -0.15
C TYR A 124 2.05 -4.18 -0.43
N HIS A 125 0.96 -3.63 0.10
CA HIS A 125 0.69 -2.21 -0.06
C HIS A 125 1.76 -1.34 0.60
N TYR A 126 2.24 -1.72 1.78
CA TYR A 126 3.36 -1.05 2.44
C TYR A 126 4.61 -1.05 1.54
N CYS A 127 5.07 -2.23 1.08
CA CYS A 127 6.24 -2.34 0.22
C CYS A 127 6.06 -1.54 -1.08
N PHE A 128 4.89 -1.62 -1.71
CA PHE A 128 4.62 -0.90 -2.95
C PHE A 128 4.60 0.63 -2.75
N ASN A 129 4.00 1.12 -1.67
CA ASN A 129 4.02 2.54 -1.32
C ASN A 129 5.45 3.03 -1.08
N MET A 130 6.28 2.23 -0.40
CA MET A 130 7.71 2.52 -0.23
C MET A 130 8.43 2.62 -1.57
N VAL A 131 8.16 1.73 -2.53
CA VAL A 131 8.74 1.81 -3.89
C VAL A 131 8.39 3.15 -4.55
N ILE A 132 7.11 3.54 -4.56
CA ILE A 132 6.67 4.78 -5.20
C ILE A 132 7.32 6.01 -4.55
N ILE A 133 7.33 6.05 -3.22
CA ILE A 133 7.94 7.15 -2.47
C ILE A 133 9.45 7.20 -2.68
N SER A 134 10.16 6.07 -2.64
CA SER A 134 11.60 6.04 -2.89
C SER A 134 11.95 6.46 -4.32
N LEU A 135 11.14 6.08 -5.32
CA LEU A 135 11.31 6.56 -6.69
C LEU A 135 11.11 8.07 -6.79
N LEU A 136 10.06 8.61 -6.18
CA LEU A 136 9.81 10.05 -6.13
C LEU A 136 10.98 10.80 -5.49
N LEU A 137 11.44 10.32 -4.33
CA LEU A 137 12.58 10.90 -3.62
C LEU A 137 13.85 10.85 -4.48
N LEU A 138 14.18 9.70 -5.11
CA LEU A 138 15.34 9.61 -5.99
C LEU A 138 15.28 10.63 -7.12
N VAL A 139 14.14 10.80 -7.77
CA VAL A 139 13.97 11.81 -8.83
C VAL A 139 14.24 13.21 -8.27
N LEU A 140 13.69 13.56 -7.11
CA LEU A 140 13.92 14.87 -6.48
C LEU A 140 15.39 15.10 -6.11
N TYR A 141 16.05 14.07 -5.57
CA TYR A 141 17.46 14.15 -5.15
C TYR A 141 18.45 14.13 -6.32
N LEU A 142 18.12 13.47 -7.43
CA LEU A 142 18.93 13.45 -8.66
C LEU A 142 18.71 14.68 -9.53
N TRP A 143 17.53 15.31 -9.45
CA TRP A 143 17.23 16.54 -10.19
C TRP A 143 17.90 17.76 -9.58
N LYS A 144 18.05 17.78 -8.25
CA LYS A 144 18.78 18.85 -7.55
C LYS A 144 20.28 18.69 -7.83
N ASP A 145 20.94 19.79 -8.18
CA ASP A 145 22.35 19.86 -8.61
C ASP A 145 23.27 18.85 -7.91
N ASN A 146 24.28 18.36 -8.65
CA ASN A 146 25.32 17.35 -8.33
C ASN A 146 26.17 17.61 -7.05
N ASN A 147 25.62 18.25 -6.03
CA ASN A 147 26.16 18.34 -4.69
C ASN A 147 26.31 16.95 -4.08
N SER A 148 27.54 16.61 -3.69
CA SER A 148 27.91 15.36 -3.04
C SER A 148 27.06 15.05 -1.80
N PHE A 149 26.56 16.08 -1.11
CA PHE A 149 25.62 15.95 0.00
C PHE A 149 24.31 15.25 -0.40
N PHE A 150 23.73 15.55 -1.56
CA PHE A 150 22.48 14.92 -2.01
C PHE A 150 22.68 13.47 -2.45
N GLN A 151 23.84 13.17 -3.03
CA GLN A 151 24.22 11.79 -3.36
C GLN A 151 24.30 10.90 -2.12
N SER A 152 24.69 11.45 -0.96
CA SER A 152 24.74 10.70 0.30
C SER A 152 23.37 10.19 0.78
N TYR A 153 22.27 10.89 0.44
CA TYR A 153 20.90 10.46 0.73
C TYR A 153 20.35 9.53 -0.36
N ALA A 154 20.83 9.64 -1.60
CA ALA A 154 20.42 8.76 -2.69
C ALA A 154 20.77 7.28 -2.38
N PHE A 155 21.87 7.03 -1.69
CA PHE A 155 22.29 5.67 -1.30
C PHE A 155 21.29 4.95 -0.37
N PRO A 156 20.92 5.46 0.82
CA PRO A 156 19.92 4.83 1.68
C PRO A 156 18.55 4.75 1.01
N ILE A 157 18.15 5.74 0.21
CA ILE A 157 16.91 5.68 -0.57
C ILE A 157 16.95 4.51 -1.56
N SER A 158 18.08 4.30 -2.23
CA SER A 158 18.26 3.19 -3.19
C SER A 158 18.21 1.83 -2.49
N ILE A 159 18.80 1.69 -1.30
CA ILE A 159 18.70 0.44 -0.51
C ILE A 159 17.24 0.14 -0.16
N ILE A 160 16.52 1.14 0.36
CA ILE A 160 15.11 1.00 0.74
C ILE A 160 14.26 0.65 -0.48
N LEU A 161 14.54 1.26 -1.64
CA LEU A 161 13.88 0.93 -2.90
C LEU A 161 14.08 -0.54 -3.26
N ILE A 162 15.33 -1.02 -3.26
CA ILE A 162 15.67 -2.41 -3.62
C ILE A 162 14.96 -3.40 -2.68
N ILE A 163 15.04 -3.18 -1.36
CA ILE A 163 14.35 -4.04 -0.38
C ILE A 163 12.83 -4.03 -0.61
N SER A 164 12.26 -2.87 -0.92
CA SER A 164 10.82 -2.73 -1.14
C SER A 164 10.36 -3.41 -2.44
N ILE A 165 11.17 -3.34 -3.50
CA ILE A 165 10.92 -4.08 -4.76
C ILE A 165 10.97 -5.59 -4.52
N ILE A 166 12.00 -6.08 -3.81
CA ILE A 166 12.10 -7.50 -3.43
C ILE A 166 10.87 -7.91 -2.62
N GLY A 167 10.46 -7.10 -1.65
CA GLY A 167 9.25 -7.32 -0.85
C GLY A 167 7.99 -7.42 -1.69
N VAL A 168 7.80 -6.53 -2.67
CA VAL A 168 6.68 -6.56 -3.63
C VAL A 168 6.63 -7.92 -4.35
N PHE A 169 7.72 -8.35 -4.98
CA PHE A 169 7.73 -9.60 -5.74
C PHE A 169 7.59 -10.83 -4.84
N ALA A 170 8.26 -10.84 -3.68
CA ALA A 170 8.18 -11.93 -2.72
C ALA A 170 6.76 -12.10 -2.14
N LEU A 171 6.03 -11.00 -1.94
CA LEU A 171 4.64 -11.06 -1.46
C LEU A 171 3.64 -11.39 -2.56
N LEU A 172 3.88 -10.96 -3.80
CA LEU A 172 3.03 -11.33 -4.93
C LEU A 172 3.15 -12.81 -5.27
N TYR A 173 4.38 -13.29 -5.48
CA TYR A 173 4.64 -14.61 -6.08
C TYR A 173 5.20 -15.65 -5.11
N GLY A 174 5.48 -15.27 -3.87
CA GLY A 174 5.97 -16.21 -2.87
C GLY A 174 4.95 -17.32 -2.57
N LYS A 175 5.46 -18.52 -2.31
CA LYS A 175 4.60 -19.67 -1.97
C LYS A 175 3.74 -19.37 -0.75
N GLY A 176 2.42 -19.53 -0.89
CA GLY A 176 1.45 -19.27 0.18
C GLY A 176 1.21 -17.79 0.50
N LYS A 177 1.68 -16.88 -0.36
CA LYS A 177 1.44 -15.43 -0.29
C LYS A 177 0.24 -15.04 -1.16
N ILE A 178 0.21 -13.82 -1.70
CA ILE A 178 -0.99 -13.20 -2.25
C ILE A 178 -1.56 -14.00 -3.42
N LYS A 179 -0.77 -14.22 -4.50
CA LYS A 179 -1.28 -14.89 -5.70
C LYS A 179 -1.84 -16.27 -5.36
N ASN A 180 -1.06 -17.13 -4.70
CA ASN A 180 -1.52 -18.47 -4.34
C ASN A 180 -2.79 -18.46 -3.46
N ARG A 181 -2.97 -17.44 -2.62
CA ARG A 181 -4.18 -17.30 -1.79
C ARG A 181 -5.37 -16.85 -2.61
N PHE A 182 -5.19 -15.90 -3.50
CA PHE A 182 -6.22 -15.44 -4.41
C PHE A 182 -6.65 -16.55 -5.37
N ASP A 183 -5.70 -17.32 -5.92
CA ASP A 183 -5.97 -18.49 -6.76
C ASP A 183 -6.82 -19.52 -5.98
N ARG A 184 -6.40 -19.88 -4.75
CA ARG A 184 -7.17 -20.81 -3.89
C ARG A 184 -8.56 -20.29 -3.55
N LEU A 185 -8.69 -19.00 -3.21
CA LEU A 185 -10.00 -18.40 -2.90
C LEU A 185 -10.91 -18.37 -4.14
N LEU A 186 -10.33 -18.17 -5.32
CA LEU A 186 -11.05 -18.22 -6.59
C LEU A 186 -11.53 -19.64 -6.91
N GLU A 187 -10.69 -20.66 -6.69
CA GLU A 187 -11.08 -22.08 -6.82
C GLU A 187 -12.24 -22.42 -5.88
N MET A 188 -12.12 -22.09 -4.59
CA MET A 188 -13.18 -22.30 -3.61
C MET A 188 -14.48 -21.58 -3.98
N TYR A 189 -14.39 -20.36 -4.52
CA TYR A 189 -15.56 -19.63 -4.99
C TYR A 189 -16.23 -20.33 -6.17
N LYS A 190 -15.45 -20.81 -7.15
CA LYS A 190 -15.96 -21.53 -8.33
C LYS A 190 -16.68 -22.83 -7.96
N GLU A 191 -16.32 -23.45 -6.85
CA GLU A 191 -16.99 -24.63 -6.30
C GLU A 191 -18.24 -24.30 -5.45
N SER A 192 -18.44 -23.03 -5.10
CA SER A 192 -19.52 -22.60 -4.21
C SER A 192 -20.88 -22.47 -4.91
N ASN A 193 -21.95 -22.47 -4.10
CA ASN A 193 -23.30 -22.19 -4.58
C ASN A 193 -23.45 -20.76 -5.11
N TYR A 194 -22.68 -19.80 -4.61
CA TYR A 194 -22.71 -18.40 -5.06
C TYR A 194 -22.33 -18.29 -6.54
N TYR A 195 -21.28 -19.00 -6.97
CA TYR A 195 -20.86 -19.01 -8.37
C TYR A 195 -21.88 -19.69 -9.28
N ASN A 196 -22.47 -20.80 -8.82
CA ASN A 196 -23.53 -21.50 -9.56
C ASN A 196 -24.80 -20.65 -9.73
N GLN A 197 -25.15 -19.85 -8.72
CA GLN A 197 -26.26 -18.89 -8.81
C GLN A 197 -25.92 -17.75 -9.76
N LEU A 198 -24.74 -17.15 -9.63
CA LEU A 198 -24.28 -16.05 -10.49
C LEU A 198 -24.32 -16.45 -11.97
N ARG A 199 -23.90 -17.67 -12.32
CA ARG A 199 -23.89 -18.14 -13.73
C ARG A 199 -25.29 -18.34 -14.33
N ARG A 200 -26.35 -18.33 -13.53
CA ARG A 200 -27.74 -18.51 -13.98
C ARG A 200 -28.48 -17.18 -14.19
N GLU A 201 -27.87 -16.06 -13.79
CA GLU A 201 -28.31 -14.69 -14.12
C GLU A 201 -27.93 -14.32 -15.57
#